data_AF-A0A1B6KSW4-F1
#
_entry.id   AF-A0A1B6KSW4-F1
#
_cell.length_a   1.000
_cell.length_b   1.000
_cell.length_c   1.000
_cell.angle_alpha   90.00
_cell.angle_beta   90.00
_cell.angle_gamma   90.00
#
_symmetry.space_group_name_H-M   'P 1'
#
loop_
_entity.id
_entity.type
_entity.pdbx_description
1 polymer ?
#
loop_
_entity_poly.entity_id
_entity_poly.type
_entity_poly.pdbx_seq_one_letter_code
_entity_poly.pdbx_strand_id
1 'polypeptide(L)'
;MQATVDTEKEEAISLQREFEWVLNKEVHAVLNQLHTILVECARRFPLNLCGNEGSHKEERYMMSIAPDQLKCVVSLAGDTITQADINFKVQRQQNQSYRTSIQGDSHWKLHQVQDAANHLQIALMHIENIDKDYAFNSSEEVLHILADILGCLQRGRNTLIVPRKKAMDELMNSRNMKSLKPNLPEDVAISFYIQSHKLVFAVYHVTSVQGTM
;
A
#
# COMPACT_ATOMS: atom_id res chain seq x y z
N MET A 1 -20.20 -10.49 -57.95
CA MET A 1 -18.84 -11.00 -57.69
C MET A 1 -17.81 -9.88 -57.65
N GLN A 2 -17.72 -9.00 -58.65
CA GLN A 2 -16.82 -7.84 -58.60
C GLN A 2 -17.23 -6.82 -57.52
N ALA A 3 -18.50 -6.40 -57.52
CA ALA A 3 -19.02 -5.42 -56.54
C ALA A 3 -18.91 -5.89 -55.08
N THR A 4 -19.09 -7.18 -54.82
CA THR A 4 -18.93 -7.78 -53.47
C THR A 4 -17.48 -7.77 -53.01
N VAL A 5 -16.52 -8.02 -53.92
CA VAL A 5 -15.08 -7.97 -53.62
C VAL A 5 -14.60 -6.54 -53.40
N ASP A 6 -15.21 -5.55 -54.07
CA ASP A 6 -14.89 -4.14 -53.88
C ASP A 6 -15.45 -3.63 -52.54
N THR A 7 -16.64 -4.07 -52.12
CA THR A 7 -17.18 -3.79 -50.77
C THR A 7 -16.31 -4.39 -49.65
N GLU A 8 -15.87 -5.64 -49.78
CA GLU A 8 -14.99 -6.29 -48.78
C GLU A 8 -13.64 -5.55 -48.61
N LYS A 9 -13.09 -5.01 -49.70
CA LYS A 9 -11.86 -4.20 -49.65
C LYS A 9 -12.06 -2.86 -48.97
N GLU A 10 -13.18 -2.18 -49.24
CA GLU A 10 -13.51 -0.91 -48.58
C GLU A 10 -13.71 -1.11 -47.07
N GLU A 11 -14.39 -2.18 -46.67
CA GLU A 11 -14.58 -2.55 -45.27
C GLU A 11 -13.24 -2.81 -44.58
N ALA A 12 -12.36 -3.60 -45.20
CA ALA A 12 -11.02 -3.88 -44.65
C ALA A 12 -10.19 -2.61 -44.45
N ILE A 13 -10.25 -1.67 -45.39
CA ILE A 13 -9.58 -0.36 -45.27
C ILE A 13 -10.18 0.47 -44.14
N SER A 14 -11.51 0.44 -43.97
CA SER A 14 -12.18 1.15 -42.88
C SER A 14 -11.74 0.62 -41.52
N LEU A 15 -11.74 -0.71 -41.35
CA LEU A 15 -11.30 -1.38 -40.12
C LEU A 15 -9.83 -1.07 -39.80
N GLN A 16 -8.95 -1.05 -40.81
CA GLN A 16 -7.55 -0.69 -40.62
C GLN A 16 -7.40 0.76 -40.11
N ARG A 17 -8.16 1.70 -40.68
CA ARG A 17 -8.14 3.11 -40.22
C ARG A 17 -8.67 3.26 -38.81
N GLU A 18 -9.73 2.53 -38.46
CA GLU A 18 -10.27 2.51 -37.09
C GLU A 18 -9.23 1.96 -36.10
N PHE A 19 -8.56 0.87 -36.45
CA PHE A 19 -7.51 0.29 -35.63
C PHE A 19 -6.34 1.27 -35.42
N GLU A 20 -5.87 1.92 -36.49
CA GLU A 20 -4.82 2.94 -36.42
C GLU A 20 -5.26 4.16 -35.59
N TRP A 21 -6.52 4.56 -35.68
CA TRP A 21 -7.06 5.64 -34.87
C TRP A 21 -7.08 5.26 -33.38
N VAL A 22 -7.54 4.06 -33.04
CA VAL A 22 -7.51 3.56 -31.65
C VAL A 22 -6.07 3.58 -31.13
N LEU A 23 -5.16 3.00 -31.91
CA LEU A 23 -3.76 2.83 -31.53
C LEU A 23 -3.05 4.17 -31.30
N ASN A 24 -3.30 5.16 -32.15
CA ASN A 24 -2.58 6.43 -32.12
C ASN A 24 -3.31 7.56 -31.38
N LYS A 25 -4.62 7.48 -31.17
CA LYS A 25 -5.41 8.55 -30.51
C LYS A 25 -6.01 8.10 -29.20
N GLU A 26 -6.77 7.00 -29.21
CA GLU A 26 -7.49 6.55 -28.02
C GLU A 26 -6.52 6.11 -26.92
N VAL A 27 -5.45 5.37 -27.27
CA VAL A 27 -4.44 4.91 -26.30
C VAL A 27 -3.80 6.09 -25.57
N HIS A 28 -3.37 7.14 -26.28
CA HIS A 28 -2.79 8.33 -25.66
C HIS A 28 -3.79 9.06 -24.75
N ALA A 29 -5.06 9.15 -25.17
CA ALA A 29 -6.11 9.76 -24.36
C ALA A 29 -6.29 9.01 -23.02
N VAL A 30 -6.33 7.68 -23.06
CA VAL A 30 -6.44 6.82 -21.87
C VAL A 30 -5.20 6.91 -20.98
N LEU A 31 -3.99 6.87 -21.57
CA LEU A 31 -2.74 7.01 -20.80
C LEU A 31 -2.68 8.36 -20.08
N ASN A 32 -3.10 9.44 -20.73
CA ASN A 32 -3.15 10.77 -20.11
C ASN A 32 -4.19 10.87 -18.98
N GLN A 33 -5.36 10.26 -19.16
CA GLN A 33 -6.36 10.15 -18.08
C GLN A 33 -5.80 9.34 -16.90
N LEU A 34 -5.15 8.21 -17.18
CA LEU A 34 -4.54 7.38 -16.15
C LEU A 34 -3.44 8.13 -15.40
N HIS A 35 -2.55 8.80 -16.11
CA HIS A 35 -1.53 9.68 -15.51
C HIS A 35 -2.15 10.71 -14.58
N THR A 36 -3.21 11.40 -15.02
CA THR A 36 -3.91 12.40 -14.20
C THR A 36 -4.45 11.79 -12.90
N ILE A 37 -5.05 10.61 -12.97
CA ILE A 37 -5.56 9.88 -11.80
C ILE A 37 -4.39 9.48 -10.87
N LEU A 38 -3.31 8.93 -11.42
CA LEU A 38 -2.18 8.45 -10.62
C LEU A 38 -1.41 9.60 -9.95
N VAL A 39 -1.27 10.75 -10.60
CA VAL A 39 -0.69 11.96 -10.00
C VAL A 39 -1.55 12.43 -8.83
N GLU A 40 -2.87 12.42 -8.97
CA GLU A 40 -3.79 12.77 -7.87
C GLU A 40 -3.69 11.76 -6.72
N CYS A 41 -3.56 10.46 -7.01
CA CYS A 41 -3.28 9.45 -5.99
C CYS A 41 -1.94 9.71 -5.28
N ALA A 42 -0.90 10.09 -6.02
CA ALA A 42 0.43 10.34 -5.47
C ALA A 42 0.44 11.56 -4.54
N ARG A 43 -0.32 12.62 -4.88
CA ARG A 43 -0.50 13.80 -4.04
C ARG A 43 -1.20 13.51 -2.71
N ARG A 44 -2.13 12.55 -2.71
CA ARG A 44 -2.86 12.12 -1.50
C ARG A 44 -2.09 11.10 -0.68
N PHE A 45 -1.02 10.55 -1.22
CA PHE A 45 -0.22 9.56 -0.55
C PHE A 45 0.51 10.21 0.63
N PRO A 46 0.59 9.57 1.82
CA PRO A 46 1.18 10.16 3.02
C PRO A 46 2.73 10.13 2.96
N LEU A 47 3.32 10.31 1.78
CA LEU A 47 4.76 10.40 1.56
C LEU A 47 5.03 11.48 0.51
N ASN A 48 6.25 12.03 0.53
CA ASN A 48 6.67 13.02 -0.46
C ASN A 48 6.88 12.33 -1.81
N LEU A 49 5.81 12.23 -2.60
CA LEU A 49 5.83 11.76 -3.98
C LEU A 49 5.72 12.95 -4.93
N CYS A 50 6.34 12.85 -6.11
CA CYS A 50 6.20 13.83 -7.20
C CYS A 50 6.53 15.29 -6.79
N GLY A 51 7.52 15.49 -5.92
CA GLY A 51 7.94 16.83 -5.47
C GLY A 51 6.93 17.53 -4.55
N ASN A 52 5.93 16.81 -4.04
CA ASN A 52 5.00 17.36 -3.07
C ASN A 52 5.70 17.45 -1.70
N GLU A 53 6.22 18.64 -1.37
CA GLU A 53 6.74 19.03 -0.05
C GLU A 53 5.59 19.21 0.97
N GLY A 54 4.64 18.28 0.97
CA GLY A 54 3.61 18.28 2.00
C GLY A 54 4.30 17.96 3.32
N SER A 55 4.35 18.92 4.25
CA SER A 55 4.62 18.59 5.64
C SER A 55 3.51 17.62 6.07
N HIS A 56 3.81 16.32 6.10
CA HIS A 56 2.83 15.32 6.54
C HIS A 56 2.51 15.65 7.99
N LYS A 57 1.38 16.32 8.16
CA LYS A 57 0.91 16.77 9.46
C LYS A 57 0.80 15.53 10.32
N GLU A 58 1.41 15.58 11.50
CA GLU A 58 1.30 14.48 12.44
C GLU A 58 -0.18 14.30 12.83
N GLU A 59 -0.71 13.12 12.57
CA GLU A 59 -2.09 12.76 12.84
C GLU A 59 -2.16 11.88 14.08
N ARG A 60 -3.13 12.16 14.96
CA ARG A 60 -3.30 11.42 16.21
C ARG A 60 -4.55 10.55 16.15
N TYR A 61 -4.38 9.24 16.34
CA TYR A 61 -5.45 8.26 16.35
C TYR A 61 -5.62 7.64 17.72
N MET A 62 -6.87 7.38 18.13
CA MET A 62 -7.20 6.65 19.35
C MET A 62 -7.88 5.33 18.97
N MET A 63 -7.33 4.22 19.45
CA MET A 63 -7.85 2.87 19.26
C MET A 63 -8.22 2.31 20.64
N SER A 64 -9.43 1.77 20.79
CA SER A 64 -9.85 1.16 22.05
C SER A 64 -10.80 -0.01 21.84
N ILE A 65 -10.68 -1.03 22.68
CA ILE A 65 -11.56 -2.21 22.71
C ILE A 65 -12.14 -2.33 24.12
N ALA A 66 -13.48 -2.31 24.20
CA ALA A 66 -14.27 -2.34 25.44
C ALA A 66 -13.82 -1.29 26.49
N PRO A 67 -14.58 -1.06 27.56
CA PRO A 67 -14.04 -0.31 28.69
C PRO A 67 -12.83 -1.10 29.26
N ASP A 68 -11.64 -0.48 29.24
CA ASP A 68 -10.42 -0.92 29.94
C ASP A 68 -9.69 -2.20 29.49
N GLN A 69 -10.00 -2.81 28.34
CA GLN A 69 -9.20 -3.96 27.86
C GLN A 69 -8.00 -3.54 27.02
N LEU A 70 -8.18 -2.57 26.12
CA LEU A 70 -7.10 -2.05 25.29
C LEU A 70 -7.38 -0.59 24.95
N LYS A 71 -6.36 0.24 25.11
CA LYS A 71 -6.34 1.65 24.70
C LYS A 71 -4.96 1.96 24.12
N CYS A 72 -4.93 2.40 22.88
CA CYS A 72 -3.75 2.88 22.20
C CYS A 72 -4.01 4.27 21.66
N VAL A 73 -3.10 5.21 21.91
CA VAL A 73 -3.10 6.53 21.28
C VAL A 73 -1.83 6.63 20.47
N VAL A 74 -1.94 6.74 19.15
CA VAL A 74 -0.80 6.74 18.23
C VAL A 74 -0.72 8.07 17.50
N SER A 75 0.49 8.57 17.33
CA SER A 75 0.81 9.67 16.43
C SER A 75 1.51 9.11 15.19
N LEU A 76 1.00 9.47 14.02
CA LEU A 76 1.45 9.00 12.71
C LEU A 76 1.88 10.20 11.87
N ALA A 77 3.13 10.18 11.40
CA ALA A 77 3.65 11.13 10.43
C ALA A 77 4.06 10.35 9.17
N GLY A 78 3.23 10.44 8.13
CA GLY A 78 3.44 9.74 6.88
C GLY A 78 3.35 8.21 7.02
N ASP A 79 4.47 7.52 6.77
CA ASP A 79 4.63 6.06 6.98
C ASP A 79 5.15 5.71 8.38
N THR A 80 5.36 6.68 9.26
CA THR A 80 6.12 6.47 10.49
C THR A 80 5.26 6.77 11.71
N ILE A 81 5.13 5.78 12.60
CA ILE A 81 4.59 6.00 13.94
C ILE A 81 5.71 6.65 14.77
N THR A 82 5.50 7.91 15.10
CA THR A 82 6.42 8.77 15.87
C THR A 82 6.24 8.56 17.36
N GLN A 83 4.99 8.39 17.81
CA GLN A 83 4.65 8.17 19.20
C GLN A 83 3.49 7.18 19.33
N ALA A 84 3.51 6.39 20.40
CA ALA A 84 2.35 5.59 20.78
C ALA A 84 2.29 5.42 22.29
N ASP A 85 1.16 5.70 22.91
CA ASP A 85 0.85 5.36 24.29
C ASP A 85 -0.08 4.15 24.30
N ILE A 86 0.37 3.06 24.92
CA ILE A 86 -0.30 1.76 24.84
C ILE A 86 -0.61 1.27 26.24
N ASN A 87 -1.87 0.90 26.47
CA ASN A 87 -2.35 0.26 27.69
C ASN A 87 -3.28 -0.90 27.33
N PHE A 88 -3.04 -2.09 27.87
CA PHE A 88 -3.93 -3.23 27.66
C PHE A 88 -3.89 -4.22 28.83
N LYS A 89 -4.93 -5.04 28.94
CA LYS A 89 -5.04 -6.16 29.88
C LYS A 89 -5.09 -7.47 29.11
N VAL A 90 -4.33 -8.47 29.56
CA VAL A 90 -4.36 -9.82 28.97
C VAL A 90 -5.37 -10.66 29.74
N GLN A 91 -6.43 -11.13 29.07
CA GLN A 91 -7.59 -11.79 29.71
C GLN A 91 -7.25 -13.04 30.54
N ARG A 92 -6.12 -13.72 30.26
CA ARG A 92 -5.74 -14.98 30.94
C ARG A 92 -4.84 -14.80 32.17
N GLN A 93 -4.18 -13.65 32.34
CA GLN A 93 -3.32 -13.37 33.49
C GLN A 93 -4.03 -12.36 34.41
N GLN A 94 -4.29 -12.76 35.64
CA GLN A 94 -4.96 -12.00 36.72
C GLN A 94 -4.88 -10.47 36.58
N ASN A 95 -5.89 -9.82 35.99
CA ASN A 95 -6.05 -8.35 35.94
C ASN A 95 -4.76 -7.52 35.66
N GLN A 96 -3.75 -8.09 35.00
CA GLN A 96 -2.47 -7.43 34.83
C GLN A 96 -2.60 -6.46 33.67
N SER A 97 -2.51 -5.17 33.99
CA SER A 97 -2.46 -4.10 33.00
C SER A 97 -1.01 -3.86 32.58
N TYR A 98 -0.74 -3.96 31.29
CA TYR A 98 0.53 -3.55 30.70
C TYR A 98 0.43 -2.13 30.21
N ARG A 99 1.49 -1.36 30.44
CA ARG A 99 1.67 -0.03 29.87
C ARG A 99 3.01 0.01 29.16
N THR A 100 3.00 0.41 27.91
CA THR A 100 4.21 0.63 27.13
C THR A 100 4.04 1.81 26.19
N SER A 101 5.12 2.24 25.57
CA SER A 101 5.10 3.37 24.67
C SER A 101 6.19 3.31 23.60
N ILE A 102 5.93 4.00 22.50
CA ILE A 102 6.91 4.38 21.49
C ILE A 102 7.18 5.87 21.72
N GLN A 103 8.40 6.23 22.11
CA GLN A 103 8.78 7.62 22.45
C GLN A 103 10.24 7.93 22.05
N GLY A 104 10.54 9.22 21.87
CA GLY A 104 11.87 9.72 21.53
C GLY A 104 12.30 9.34 20.11
N ASP A 105 13.54 8.92 19.93
CA ASP A 105 14.11 8.56 18.61
C ASP A 105 13.68 7.17 18.08
N SER A 106 12.77 6.50 18.79
CA SER A 106 12.29 5.17 18.44
C SER A 106 11.12 5.27 17.46
N HIS A 107 11.42 5.25 16.17
CA HIS A 107 10.43 5.36 15.11
C HIS A 107 9.98 3.97 14.63
N TRP A 108 8.66 3.75 14.54
CA TRP A 108 8.12 2.50 13.98
C TRP A 108 7.59 2.74 12.57
N LYS A 109 8.36 2.31 11.56
CA LYS A 109 8.00 2.45 10.14
C LYS A 109 6.99 1.41 9.66
N LEU A 110 6.00 1.86 8.90
CA LEU A 110 4.99 1.07 8.22
C LEU A 110 5.42 0.85 6.76
N HIS A 111 6.27 -0.14 6.54
CA HIS A 111 6.80 -0.45 5.20
C HIS A 111 5.73 -0.64 4.11
N GLN A 112 4.52 -1.07 4.49
CA GLN A 112 3.40 -1.21 3.55
C GLN A 112 3.06 0.10 2.83
N VAL A 113 3.14 1.23 3.54
CA VAL A 113 2.89 2.56 2.99
C VAL A 113 3.99 2.89 1.98
N GLN A 114 5.26 2.75 2.37
CA GLN A 114 6.39 3.00 1.48
C GLN A 114 6.37 2.10 0.23
N ASP A 115 6.12 0.81 0.38
CA ASP A 115 6.07 -0.14 -0.74
C ASP A 115 4.95 0.21 -1.73
N ALA A 116 3.78 0.60 -1.23
CA ALA A 116 2.67 1.06 -2.07
C ALA A 116 3.01 2.35 -2.83
N ALA A 117 3.69 3.28 -2.16
CA ALA A 117 4.20 4.52 -2.77
C ALA A 117 5.17 4.22 -3.92
N ASN A 118 6.13 3.32 -3.68
CA ASN A 118 7.12 2.91 -4.68
C ASN A 118 6.44 2.30 -5.92
N HIS A 119 5.45 1.43 -5.72
CA HIS A 119 4.70 0.85 -6.84
C HIS A 119 3.88 1.88 -7.62
N LEU A 120 3.31 2.88 -6.95
CA LEU A 120 2.62 3.99 -7.60
C LEU A 120 3.58 4.84 -8.43
N GLN A 121 4.78 5.13 -7.91
CA GLN A 121 5.82 5.86 -8.65
C GLN A 121 6.29 5.10 -9.89
N ILE A 122 6.50 3.78 -9.79
CA ILE A 122 6.88 2.96 -10.95
C ILE A 122 5.77 2.99 -12.01
N ALA A 123 4.49 2.89 -11.60
CA ALA A 123 3.36 2.99 -12.52
C ALA A 123 3.30 4.35 -13.25
N LEU A 124 3.56 5.45 -12.54
CA LEU A 124 3.68 6.78 -13.14
C LEU A 124 4.83 6.85 -14.14
N MET A 125 6.00 6.32 -13.77
CA MET A 125 7.20 6.32 -14.61
C MET A 125 6.97 5.56 -15.93
N HIS A 126 6.21 4.45 -15.92
CA HIS A 126 5.83 3.74 -17.14
C HIS A 126 5.03 4.62 -18.10
N ILE A 127 4.15 5.50 -17.60
CA ILE A 127 3.36 6.40 -18.44
C ILE A 127 4.20 7.60 -18.88
N GLU A 128 4.98 8.19 -17.98
CA GLU A 128 5.83 9.36 -18.27
C GLU A 128 6.94 9.07 -19.29
N ASN A 129 7.37 7.81 -19.41
CA ASN A 129 8.36 7.39 -20.39
C ASN A 129 7.80 7.27 -21.83
N ILE A 130 6.48 7.43 -22.02
CA ILE A 130 5.84 7.40 -23.34
C ILE A 130 5.73 8.84 -23.84
N ASP A 131 6.38 9.12 -24.98
CA ASP A 131 6.27 10.42 -25.63
C ASP A 131 4.81 10.69 -26.07
N LYS A 132 4.39 11.95 -26.03
CA LYS A 132 3.06 12.37 -26.49
C LYS A 132 2.83 12.08 -27.98
N ASP A 133 3.90 12.07 -28.76
CA ASP A 133 3.88 11.81 -30.19
C ASP A 133 4.32 10.37 -30.53
N TYR A 134 4.38 9.48 -29.53
CA TYR A 134 4.79 8.09 -29.74
C TYR A 134 3.82 7.34 -30.67
N ALA A 135 4.31 6.83 -31.79
CA ALA A 135 3.49 6.01 -32.68
C ALA A 135 3.61 4.53 -32.27
N PHE A 136 2.58 4.00 -31.62
CA PHE A 136 2.52 2.58 -31.29
C PHE A 136 2.46 1.74 -32.56
N ASN A 137 3.23 0.66 -32.59
CA ASN A 137 3.38 -0.19 -33.77
C ASN A 137 2.40 -1.37 -33.76
N SER A 138 1.95 -1.81 -32.57
CA SER A 138 1.05 -2.95 -32.44
C SER A 138 0.16 -2.86 -31.20
N SER A 139 -0.94 -3.60 -31.21
CA SER A 139 -1.77 -3.78 -30.02
C SER A 139 -1.06 -4.55 -28.92
N GLU A 140 -0.13 -5.45 -29.26
CA GLU A 140 0.63 -6.24 -28.28
C GLU A 140 1.53 -5.35 -27.42
N GLU A 141 2.17 -4.37 -28.05
CA GLU A 141 2.96 -3.34 -27.37
C GLU A 141 2.13 -2.57 -26.35
N VAL A 142 0.95 -2.09 -26.76
CA VAL A 142 0.02 -1.36 -25.87
C VAL A 142 -0.42 -2.24 -24.71
N LEU A 143 -0.79 -3.50 -24.99
CA LEU A 143 -1.22 -4.44 -23.96
C LEU A 143 -0.09 -4.75 -22.97
N HIS A 144 1.16 -4.83 -23.42
CA HIS A 144 2.31 -5.04 -22.55
C HIS A 144 2.50 -3.87 -21.58
N ILE A 145 2.46 -2.63 -22.08
CA ILE A 145 2.56 -1.42 -21.26
C ILE A 145 1.43 -1.34 -20.23
N LEU A 146 0.18 -1.60 -20.67
CA LEU A 146 -0.97 -1.60 -19.77
C LEU A 146 -0.85 -2.71 -18.70
N ALA A 147 -0.33 -3.88 -19.07
CA ALA A 147 -0.09 -4.97 -18.14
C ALA A 147 0.97 -4.60 -17.08
N ASP A 148 2.04 -3.91 -17.46
CA ASP A 148 3.08 -3.45 -16.53
C ASP A 148 2.54 -2.41 -15.55
N ILE A 149 1.81 -1.42 -16.05
CA ILE A 149 1.15 -0.40 -15.21
C ILE A 149 0.18 -1.06 -14.24
N LEU A 150 -0.72 -1.92 -14.76
CA LEU A 150 -1.69 -2.64 -13.94
C LEU A 150 -1.00 -3.53 -12.90
N GLY A 151 0.07 -4.22 -13.27
CA GLY A 151 0.86 -5.04 -12.37
C GLY A 151 1.46 -4.23 -11.22
N CYS A 152 1.97 -3.03 -11.50
CA CYS A 152 2.43 -2.10 -10.46
C CYS A 152 1.32 -1.69 -9.52
N LEU A 153 0.17 -1.24 -10.07
CA LEU A 153 -0.98 -0.82 -9.26
C LEU A 153 -1.54 -1.96 -8.40
N GLN A 154 -1.60 -3.18 -8.94
CA GLN A 154 -2.03 -4.36 -8.20
C GLN A 154 -1.06 -4.68 -7.06
N ARG A 155 0.26 -4.63 -7.29
CA ARG A 155 1.25 -4.84 -6.24
C ARG A 155 1.13 -3.78 -5.14
N GLY A 156 1.05 -2.49 -5.50
CA GLY A 156 0.86 -1.41 -4.54
C GLY A 156 -0.46 -1.49 -3.77
N ARG A 157 -1.53 -1.97 -4.41
CA ARG A 157 -2.80 -2.25 -3.71
C ARG A 157 -2.66 -3.41 -2.73
N ASN A 158 -2.01 -4.49 -3.15
CA ASN A 158 -1.89 -5.71 -2.36
C ASN A 158 -1.03 -5.51 -1.11
N THR A 159 -0.01 -4.64 -1.16
CA THR A 159 0.79 -4.30 0.04
C THR A 159 -0.04 -3.63 1.13
N LEU A 160 -1.09 -2.90 0.77
CA LEU A 160 -2.02 -2.26 1.73
C LEU A 160 -3.14 -3.19 2.18
N ILE A 161 -3.68 -4.03 1.28
CA ILE A 161 -4.83 -4.90 1.58
C ILE A 161 -4.43 -6.16 2.34
N VAL A 162 -3.27 -6.73 2.05
CA VAL A 162 -2.82 -8.02 2.60
C VAL A 162 -1.67 -7.78 3.58
N PRO A 163 -1.92 -7.81 4.91
CA PRO A 163 -0.86 -7.69 5.89
C PRO A 163 0.18 -8.80 5.72
N ARG A 164 1.46 -8.43 5.75
CA ARG A 164 2.55 -9.42 5.70
C ARG A 164 2.48 -10.29 6.95
N LYS A 165 2.41 -11.61 6.77
CA LYS A 165 2.57 -12.57 7.87
C LYS A 165 4.01 -12.51 8.35
N LYS A 166 4.21 -12.18 9.62
CA LYS A 166 5.50 -12.33 10.31
C LYS A 166 5.41 -13.54 11.22
N ALA A 167 6.46 -14.34 11.27
CA ALA A 167 6.54 -15.40 12.27
C ALA A 167 6.62 -14.78 13.68
N MET A 168 6.12 -15.48 14.69
CA MET A 168 6.00 -14.90 16.04
C MET A 168 7.36 -14.57 16.63
N ASP A 169 8.34 -15.43 16.42
CA ASP A 169 9.74 -15.26 16.80
C ASP A 169 10.37 -14.02 16.12
N GLU A 170 10.09 -13.79 14.84
CA GLU A 170 10.54 -12.58 14.14
C GLU A 170 9.92 -11.31 14.74
N LEU A 171 8.63 -11.36 15.07
CA LEU A 171 7.92 -10.23 15.69
C LEU A 171 8.53 -9.88 17.05
N MET A 172 8.68 -10.88 17.92
CA MET A 172 9.20 -10.73 19.28
C MET A 172 10.64 -10.20 19.28
N ASN A 173 11.48 -10.65 18.34
CA ASN A 173 12.88 -10.24 18.26
C ASN A 173 13.11 -8.95 17.46
N SER A 174 12.04 -8.34 16.92
CA SER A 174 12.13 -7.15 16.07
C SER A 174 12.70 -5.94 16.81
N ARG A 175 13.35 -5.04 16.05
CA ARG A 175 13.85 -3.75 16.57
C ARG A 175 12.72 -2.94 17.23
N ASN A 176 11.52 -3.02 16.67
CA ASN A 176 10.34 -2.31 17.13
C ASN A 176 9.89 -2.78 18.53
N MET A 177 9.90 -4.10 18.78
CA MET A 177 9.62 -4.63 20.12
C MET A 177 10.68 -4.20 21.14
N LYS A 178 11.95 -4.20 20.74
CA LYS A 178 13.09 -3.79 21.59
C LYS A 178 13.13 -2.29 21.90
N SER A 179 12.44 -1.46 21.11
CA SER A 179 12.40 -0.01 21.29
C SER A 179 11.27 0.48 22.20
N LEU A 180 10.40 -0.42 22.66
CA LEU A 180 9.29 -0.10 23.54
C LEU A 180 9.76 0.31 24.93
N LYS A 181 9.05 1.26 25.54
CA LYS A 181 9.38 1.75 26.89
C LYS A 181 8.14 1.83 27.79
N PRO A 182 8.08 1.08 28.92
CA PRO A 182 8.97 -0.03 29.28
C PRO A 182 8.87 -1.21 28.29
N ASN A 183 9.89 -2.07 28.28
CA ASN A 183 9.87 -3.31 27.52
C ASN A 183 8.69 -4.20 27.97
N LEU A 184 8.10 -4.92 27.02
CA LEU A 184 7.08 -5.92 27.31
C LEU A 184 7.73 -7.26 27.74
N PRO A 185 7.01 -8.10 28.51
CA PRO A 185 7.45 -9.46 28.83
C PRO A 185 7.67 -10.33 27.59
N GLU A 186 8.43 -11.42 27.75
CA GLU A 186 8.74 -12.35 26.66
C GLU A 186 7.53 -13.15 26.18
N ASP A 187 6.41 -13.18 26.88
CA ASP A 187 5.17 -13.83 26.44
C ASP A 187 4.19 -12.86 25.77
N VAL A 188 4.56 -11.59 25.58
CA VAL A 188 3.69 -10.55 25.01
C VAL A 188 4.36 -9.87 23.81
N ALA A 189 3.67 -9.85 22.68
CA ALA A 189 4.08 -9.12 21.49
C ALA A 189 3.01 -8.14 21.02
N ILE A 190 3.42 -7.06 20.38
CA ILE A 190 2.51 -6.11 19.74
C ILE A 190 2.91 -5.86 18.30
N SER A 191 1.94 -5.48 17.46
CA SER A 191 2.21 -5.09 16.09
C SER A 191 1.32 -3.96 15.62
N PHE A 192 1.87 -3.12 14.75
CA PHE A 192 1.13 -2.18 13.92
C PHE A 192 1.25 -2.60 12.46
N TYR A 193 0.13 -2.61 11.75
CA TYR A 193 0.09 -2.89 10.31
C TYR A 193 -1.11 -2.20 9.67
N ILE A 194 -1.06 -2.04 8.34
CA ILE A 194 -2.18 -1.54 7.55
C ILE A 194 -2.99 -2.72 7.03
N GLN A 195 -4.31 -2.63 7.11
CA GLN A 195 -5.23 -3.53 6.43
C GLN A 195 -6.27 -2.70 5.67
N SER A 196 -6.11 -2.65 4.34
CA SER A 196 -6.87 -1.77 3.46
C SER A 196 -6.72 -0.30 3.90
N HIS A 197 -7.76 0.28 4.48
CA HIS A 197 -7.84 1.68 4.90
C HIS A 197 -7.76 1.86 6.42
N LYS A 198 -7.35 0.82 7.16
CA LYS A 198 -7.27 0.85 8.63
C LYS A 198 -5.84 0.61 9.09
N LEU A 199 -5.39 1.47 10.01
CA LEU A 199 -4.28 1.15 10.88
C LEU A 199 -4.77 0.18 11.95
N VAL A 200 -4.14 -0.99 12.02
CA VAL A 200 -4.47 -2.04 12.96
C VAL A 200 -3.37 -2.14 14.01
N PHE A 201 -3.79 -2.12 15.27
CA PHE A 201 -2.94 -2.45 16.41
C PHE A 201 -3.37 -3.83 16.94
N ALA A 202 -2.43 -4.76 17.00
CA ALA A 202 -2.66 -6.10 17.52
C ALA A 202 -1.76 -6.39 18.73
N VAL A 203 -2.31 -7.10 19.70
CA VAL A 203 -1.61 -7.62 20.87
C VAL A 203 -1.70 -9.14 20.82
N TYR A 204 -0.56 -9.80 21.00
CA TYR A 204 -0.44 -11.25 21.02
C TYR A 204 0.08 -11.69 22.40
N HIS A 205 -0.56 -12.70 22.95
CA HIS A 205 -0.08 -13.40 24.14
C HIS A 205 0.34 -14.81 23.74
N VAL A 206 1.59 -15.15 23.97
CA VAL A 206 2.18 -16.43 23.58
C VAL A 206 2.17 -17.35 24.79
N THR A 207 1.34 -18.39 24.76
CA THR A 207 1.33 -19.42 25.79
C THR A 207 2.09 -20.65 25.32
N SER A 208 3.10 -21.06 26.08
CA SER A 208 3.67 -22.40 25.91
C SER A 208 2.65 -23.43 26.37
N VAL A 209 2.19 -24.28 25.45
CA VAL A 209 1.48 -25.50 25.85
C VAL A 209 2.57 -26.48 26.27
N GLN A 210 2.92 -26.47 27.56
CA GLN A 210 3.59 -27.62 28.14
C GLN A 210 2.61 -28.77 28.01
N GLY A 211 2.82 -29.62 27.01
CA GLY A 211 2.12 -30.88 26.91
C GLY A 211 2.41 -31.65 28.18
N THR A 212 1.39 -31.87 29.00
CA THR A 212 1.38 -32.97 29.95
C THR A 212 1.54 -34.24 29.12
N MET A 213 2.78 -34.76 29.06
CA MET A 213 3.00 -36.18 28.83
C MET A 213 2.57 -36.97 30.07
#